data_AF-A0A640LM34-F1
#
_entry.id   AF-A0A640LM34-F1
#
_cell.length_a   1.000
_cell.length_b   1.000
_cell.length_c   1.000
_cell.angle_alpha   90.00
_cell.angle_beta   90.00
_cell.angle_gamma   90.00
#
_symmetry.space_group_name_H-M   'P 1'
#
loop_
_entity.id
_entity.type
_entity.pdbx_description
1 polymer ?
#
loop_
_entity_poly.entity_id
_entity_poly.type
_entity_poly.pdbx_seq_one_letter_code
_entity_poly.pdbx_strand_id
1 'polypeptide(L)'
;MPLGLLLIFGIVSTVLYKVQKKKYKELSYWMFPLLFPQEDEREKAITEKACRTTFMSLWYVLPCAVGFLTLSPIVNLYVPAYPIYIAFSIFFIQMTIFHVSLYRNKIA
;
A
#
# COMPACT_ATOMS: atom_id res chain seq x y z
N MET A 1 -31.93 -24.65 21.82
CA MET A 1 -31.42 -25.08 20.51
C MET A 1 -30.29 -24.15 20.00
N PRO A 2 -29.12 -24.05 20.68
CA PRO A 2 -28.00 -23.22 20.21
C PRO A 2 -26.92 -23.98 19.40
N LEU A 3 -26.84 -25.32 19.53
CA LEU A 3 -25.77 -26.13 18.91
C LEU A 3 -25.93 -26.29 17.39
N GLY A 4 -27.17 -26.31 16.88
CA GLY A 4 -27.43 -26.47 15.43
C GLY A 4 -26.96 -25.28 14.60
N LEU A 5 -27.11 -24.06 15.11
CA LEU A 5 -26.64 -22.84 14.44
C LEU A 5 -25.12 -22.78 14.34
N LEU A 6 -24.40 -23.25 15.38
CA LEU A 6 -22.93 -23.29 15.39
C LEU A 6 -22.38 -24.26 14.33
N LEU A 7 -23.02 -25.42 14.14
CA LEU A 7 -22.60 -26.38 13.13
C LEU A 7 -22.80 -25.86 11.71
N ILE A 8 -23.94 -25.21 11.45
CA ILE A 8 -24.24 -24.61 10.14
C ILE A 8 -23.23 -23.48 9.86
N PHE A 9 -22.94 -22.62 10.84
CA PHE A 9 -21.98 -21.54 10.67
C PHE A 9 -20.55 -22.06 10.44
N GLY A 10 -20.15 -23.14 11.12
CA GLY A 10 -18.86 -23.81 10.91
C GLY A 10 -18.71 -24.38 9.50
N ILE A 11 -19.76 -25.05 8.99
CA ILE A 11 -19.75 -25.63 7.64
C ILE A 11 -19.72 -24.51 6.59
N VAL A 12 -20.53 -23.48 6.74
CA VAL A 12 -20.55 -22.32 5.81
C VAL A 12 -19.20 -21.61 5.79
N SER A 13 -18.58 -21.39 6.96
CA SER A 13 -17.27 -20.75 7.07
C SER A 13 -16.16 -21.58 6.39
N THR A 14 -16.15 -22.90 6.58
CA THR A 14 -15.13 -23.77 5.95
C THR A 14 -15.29 -23.85 4.43
N VAL A 15 -16.52 -23.85 3.92
CA VAL A 15 -16.79 -23.82 2.47
C VAL A 15 -16.38 -22.46 1.88
N LEU A 16 -16.75 -21.35 2.52
CA LEU A 16 -16.34 -20.01 2.10
C LEU A 16 -14.81 -19.86 2.12
N TYR A 17 -14.13 -20.38 3.15
CA TYR A 17 -12.68 -20.35 3.26
C TYR A 17 -12.00 -21.15 2.13
N LYS A 18 -12.50 -22.35 1.80
CA LYS A 18 -11.99 -23.15 0.68
C LYS A 18 -12.23 -22.49 -0.68
N VAL A 19 -13.38 -21.84 -0.86
CA VAL A 19 -13.72 -21.12 -2.10
C VAL A 19 -12.88 -19.86 -2.27
N GLN A 20 -12.66 -19.10 -1.19
CA GLN A 20 -11.76 -17.94 -1.21
C GLN A 20 -10.32 -18.36 -1.53
N LYS A 21 -9.82 -19.43 -0.90
CA LYS A 21 -8.47 -19.97 -1.19
C LYS A 21 -8.29 -20.35 -2.66
N LYS A 22 -9.35 -20.81 -3.33
CA LYS A 22 -9.32 -21.13 -4.77
C LYS A 22 -9.32 -19.88 -5.66
N LYS A 23 -10.07 -18.83 -5.27
CA LYS A 23 -10.10 -17.53 -5.98
C LYS A 23 -8.79 -16.74 -5.88
N TYR A 24 -8.07 -16.83 -4.76
CA TYR A 24 -6.77 -16.17 -4.60
C TYR A 24 -5.69 -16.72 -5.54
N LYS A 25 -5.86 -17.93 -6.09
CA LYS A 25 -4.88 -18.54 -7.00
C LYS A 25 -4.96 -18.01 -8.45
N GLU A 26 -6.06 -17.36 -8.82
CA GLU A 26 -6.31 -16.84 -10.19
C GLU A 26 -6.55 -15.32 -10.23
N LEU A 27 -6.17 -14.59 -9.19
CA LEU A 27 -6.20 -13.14 -9.22
C LEU A 27 -5.01 -12.64 -10.05
N SER A 28 -5.31 -12.48 -11.35
CA SER A 28 -4.48 -11.95 -12.42
C SER A 28 -3.36 -11.02 -11.96
N TYR A 29 -2.13 -11.42 -12.29
CA TYR A 29 -0.87 -10.67 -12.17
C TYR A 29 -0.92 -9.21 -12.64
N TRP A 30 -1.96 -8.85 -13.39
CA TRP A 30 -2.11 -7.53 -14.00
C TRP A 30 -2.85 -6.52 -13.11
N MET A 31 -3.74 -6.97 -12.21
CA MET A 31 -4.59 -6.06 -11.43
C MET A 31 -4.09 -5.80 -10.01
N PHE A 32 -3.13 -6.58 -9.52
CA PHE A 32 -2.55 -6.39 -8.17
C PHE A 32 -1.08 -6.84 -8.12
N PRO A 33 -0.10 -5.98 -8.48
CA PRO A 33 1.30 -6.21 -8.15
C PRO A 33 1.63 -5.91 -6.66
N LEU A 34 0.63 -5.77 -5.78
CA LEU A 34 0.80 -5.35 -4.37
C LEU A 34 0.28 -6.33 -3.32
N LEU A 35 -0.41 -7.40 -3.71
CA LEU A 35 -0.76 -8.50 -2.81
C LEU A 35 0.07 -9.70 -3.21
N PHE A 36 1.38 -9.61 -2.96
CA PHE A 36 2.22 -10.80 -2.86
C PHE A 36 1.53 -11.74 -1.87
N PRO A 37 1.22 -13.00 -2.23
CA PRO A 37 0.73 -13.96 -1.27
C PRO A 37 1.77 -14.03 -0.15
N GLN A 38 1.42 -13.42 0.98
CA GLN A 38 2.28 -13.18 2.15
C GLN A 38 2.71 -14.50 2.85
N GLU A 39 2.51 -15.63 2.20
CA GLU A 39 2.89 -16.98 2.61
C GLU A 39 4.38 -17.25 2.34
N ASP A 40 5.01 -16.59 1.36
CA ASP A 40 6.44 -16.74 1.09
C ASP A 40 7.26 -15.74 1.93
N GLU A 41 7.99 -16.25 2.95
CA GLU A 41 8.83 -15.44 3.87
C GLU A 41 9.80 -14.50 3.13
N ARG A 42 10.24 -14.90 1.94
CA ARG A 42 11.12 -14.12 1.08
C ARG A 42 10.46 -12.84 0.55
N GLU A 43 9.19 -12.90 0.16
CA GLU A 43 8.48 -11.72 -0.35
C GLU A 43 8.14 -10.73 0.76
N LYS A 44 7.94 -11.24 1.99
CA LYS A 44 7.79 -10.43 3.19
C LYS A 44 9.07 -9.64 3.52
N ALA A 45 10.24 -10.27 3.43
CA ALA A 45 11.52 -9.58 3.64
C ALA A 45 11.78 -8.49 2.58
N ILE A 46 11.38 -8.73 1.33
CA ILE A 46 11.55 -7.77 0.23
C ILE A 46 10.67 -6.53 0.44
N THR A 47 9.40 -6.74 0.79
CA THR A 47 8.43 -5.67 1.03
C THR A 47 8.76 -4.87 2.28
N GLU A 48 9.22 -5.51 3.36
CA GLU A 48 9.65 -4.83 4.58
C GLU A 48 10.83 -3.88 4.31
N LYS A 49 11.83 -4.35 3.55
CA LYS A 49 12.99 -3.53 3.17
C LYS A 49 12.60 -2.40 2.21
N ALA A 50 11.66 -2.63 1.31
CA ALA A 50 11.12 -1.59 0.43
C ALA A 50 10.36 -0.52 1.25
N CYS A 51 9.50 -0.95 2.18
CA CYS A 51 8.72 -0.09 3.08
C CYS A 51 9.63 0.76 3.97
N ARG A 52 10.69 0.16 4.54
CA ARG A 52 11.69 0.89 5.35
C ARG A 52 12.38 1.98 4.54
N THR A 53 12.69 1.70 3.28
CA THR A 53 13.34 2.68 2.38
C THR A 53 12.39 3.84 2.04
N THR A 54 11.12 3.55 1.74
CA THR A 54 10.11 4.60 1.52
C THR A 54 9.85 5.42 2.77
N PHE A 55 9.81 4.79 3.94
CA PHE A 55 9.62 5.48 5.20
C PHE A 55 10.78 6.44 5.49
N MET A 56 12.02 6.02 5.23
CA MET A 56 13.18 6.93 5.35
C MET A 56 13.13 8.08 4.36
N SER A 57 12.68 7.83 3.11
CA SER A 57 12.51 8.91 2.14
C SER A 57 11.44 9.92 2.55
N LEU A 58 10.37 9.45 3.23
CA LEU A 58 9.29 10.30 3.71
C LEU A 58 9.80 11.35 4.70
N TRP A 59 10.75 11.00 5.56
CA TRP A 59 11.36 11.94 6.50
C TRP A 59 12.11 13.09 5.84
N TYR A 60 12.54 12.95 4.58
CA TYR A 60 13.12 14.06 3.80
C TYR A 60 12.05 14.82 3.01
N VAL A 61 11.06 14.12 2.46
CA VAL A 61 9.97 14.74 1.70
C VAL A 61 9.08 15.62 2.59
N LEU A 62 8.85 15.21 3.84
CA LEU A 62 7.98 15.93 4.78
C LEU A 62 8.49 17.35 5.13
N PRO A 63 9.76 17.56 5.56
CA PRO A 63 10.27 18.90 5.83
C PRO A 63 10.34 19.75 4.56
N CYS A 64 10.64 19.17 3.39
CA CYS A 64 10.55 19.88 2.12
C CYS A 64 9.11 20.36 1.84
N ALA A 65 8.11 19.49 2.01
CA ALA A 65 6.71 19.84 1.82
C ALA A 65 6.22 20.92 2.80
N VAL A 66 6.64 20.85 4.07
CA VAL A 66 6.36 21.89 5.07
C VAL A 66 7.00 23.22 4.64
N GLY A 67 8.23 23.20 4.14
CA GLY A 67 8.89 24.37 3.56
C GLY A 67 8.13 24.96 2.39
N PHE A 68 7.57 24.14 1.49
CA PHE A 68 6.72 24.63 0.41
C PHE A 68 5.37 25.16 0.89
N LEU A 69 4.82 24.61 1.98
CA LEU A 69 3.57 25.09 2.60
C LEU A 69 3.72 26.47 3.25
N THR A 70 4.91 26.86 3.72
CA THR A 70 5.10 28.22 4.28
C THR A 70 4.99 29.31 3.20
N LEU A 71 5.18 28.96 1.92
CA LEU A 71 4.96 29.83 0.77
C LEU A 71 3.49 29.88 0.31
N SER A 72 2.61 29.10 0.95
CA SER A 72 1.16 29.06 0.68
C SER A 72 0.49 30.43 0.61
N PRO A 73 0.70 31.41 1.53
CA PRO A 73 0.01 32.70 1.44
C PRO A 73 0.31 33.47 0.16
N ILE A 74 1.47 33.25 -0.46
CA ILE A 74 1.88 33.91 -1.71
C ILE A 74 1.33 33.14 -2.92
N VAL A 75 1.47 31.82 -2.92
CA VAL A 75 1.14 30.98 -4.08
C VAL A 75 -0.35 30.74 -4.22
N ASN A 76 -1.11 30.71 -3.11
CA ASN A 76 -2.56 30.50 -3.13
C ASN A 76 -3.32 31.63 -3.85
N LEU A 77 -2.71 32.81 -4.01
CA LEU A 77 -3.26 33.90 -4.82
C LEU A 77 -3.29 33.58 -6.32
N TYR A 78 -2.34 32.76 -6.80
CA TYR A 78 -2.20 32.40 -8.20
C TYR A 78 -2.77 31.01 -8.52
N VAL A 79 -2.64 30.08 -7.57
CA VAL A 79 -3.05 28.69 -7.73
C VAL A 79 -4.02 28.34 -6.58
N PRO A 80 -5.33 28.28 -6.85
CA PRO A 80 -6.30 27.88 -5.84
C PRO A 80 -6.01 26.44 -5.40
N ALA A 81 -6.17 26.16 -4.11
CA ALA A 81 -5.93 24.84 -3.52
C ALA A 81 -4.45 24.36 -3.58
N TYR A 82 -3.49 25.28 -3.55
CA TYR A 82 -2.05 24.99 -3.48
C TYR A 82 -1.64 23.88 -2.48
N PRO A 83 -2.15 23.85 -1.22
CA PRO A 83 -1.85 22.76 -0.27
C PRO A 83 -2.23 21.36 -0.75
N ILE A 84 -3.30 21.24 -1.56
CA ILE A 84 -3.79 19.95 -2.07
C ILE A 84 -2.80 19.39 -3.09
N TYR A 85 -2.24 20.23 -3.97
CA TYR A 85 -1.23 19.80 -4.93
C TYR A 85 0.05 19.33 -4.24
N ILE A 86 0.45 19.98 -3.14
CA ILE A 86 1.56 19.50 -2.32
C ILE A 86 1.26 18.11 -1.76
N ALA A 87 0.08 17.89 -1.17
CA ALA A 87 -0.30 16.58 -0.65
C ALA A 87 -0.24 15.49 -1.74
N PHE A 88 -0.79 15.75 -2.93
CA PHE A 88 -0.71 14.82 -4.06
C PHE A 88 0.73 14.53 -4.50
N SER A 89 1.60 15.54 -4.51
CA SER A 89 3.00 15.35 -4.85
C SER A 89 3.72 14.44 -3.85
N ILE A 90 3.41 14.52 -2.56
CA ILE A 90 3.95 13.62 -1.53
C ILE A 90 3.55 12.17 -1.83
N PHE A 91 2.26 11.92 -2.08
CA PHE A 91 1.79 10.58 -2.41
C PHE A 91 2.43 10.03 -3.69
N PHE A 92 2.58 10.88 -4.72
CA PHE A 92 3.22 10.50 -5.96
C PHE A 92 4.70 10.12 -5.75
N ILE A 93 5.43 10.90 -4.97
CA ILE A 93 6.83 10.61 -4.60
C ILE A 93 6.91 9.30 -3.79
N GLN A 94 6.02 9.08 -2.82
CA GLN A 94 6.00 7.82 -2.06
C GLN A 94 5.72 6.61 -2.94
N MET A 95 4.75 6.69 -3.85
CA MET A 95 4.40 5.59 -4.75
C MET A 95 5.53 5.25 -5.71
N THR A 96 6.21 6.25 -6.27
CA THR A 96 7.35 6.05 -7.17
C THR A 96 8.54 5.44 -6.43
N ILE A 97 8.90 5.96 -5.26
CA ILE A 97 9.99 5.40 -4.45
C ILE A 97 9.66 3.97 -4.02
N PHE A 98 8.40 3.68 -3.67
CA PHE A 98 7.97 2.33 -3.33
C PHE A 98 8.17 1.36 -4.50
N HIS A 99 7.69 1.71 -5.68
CA HIS A 99 7.84 0.88 -6.88
C HIS A 99 9.30 0.68 -7.27
N VAL A 100 10.11 1.74 -7.27
CA VAL A 100 11.54 1.66 -7.60
C VAL A 100 12.28 0.81 -6.56
N SER A 101 11.99 1.00 -5.27
CA SER A 101 12.60 0.25 -4.18
C SER A 101 12.23 -1.24 -4.23
N LEU A 102 10.96 -1.54 -4.51
CA LEU A 102 10.44 -2.89 -4.68
C LEU A 102 11.09 -3.59 -5.89
N TYR A 103 11.20 -2.91 -7.03
CA TYR A 103 11.86 -3.46 -8.22
C TYR A 103 13.35 -3.70 -8.00
N ARG A 104 14.05 -2.74 -7.38
CA ARG A 104 15.48 -2.84 -7.06
C ARG A 104 15.76 -4.01 -6.12
N ASN A 105 14.91 -4.22 -5.11
CA ASN A 105 15.12 -5.27 -4.11
C ASN A 105 14.56 -6.65 -4.55
N LYS A 106 13.86 -6.72 -5.70
CA LYS A 106 13.47 -7.98 -6.36
C LYS A 106 14.55 -8.51 -7.31
N ILE A 107 15.43 -7.63 -7.80
CA ILE A 107 16.54 -7.97 -8.72
C ILE A 107 17.84 -8.30 -7.95
N ALA A 108 18.02 -7.74 -6.75
CA ALA A 108 19.15 -8.00 -5.86
C ALA A 108 18.95 -9.28 -5.04
#